data_AF-A0A7V1YMH5-F1
#
_entry.id   AF-A0A7V1YMH5-F1
#
_cell.length_a   1.000
_cell.length_b   1.000
_cell.length_c   1.000
_cell.angle_alpha   90.00
_cell.angle_beta   90.00
_cell.angle_gamma   90.00
#
_symmetry.space_group_name_H-M   'P 1'
#
loop_
_entity.id
_entity.type
_entity.pdbx_description
1 polymer ?
#
loop_
_entity_poly.entity_id
_entity_poly.type
_entity_poly.pdbx_seq_one_letter_code
_entity_poly.pdbx_strand_id
1 'polypeptide(L)'
;GTRQLIGITDTSMLRPQVFALQRGREAVGVAASEKQAIDAVLEALSREDPGTWWPRADRYWNARGGSHTDGGAFVFTVRPGERGPGNLVCTDKFGRPVEVDPAKEPPPPEGLPSAAALRAGARGAVVGDGADALARSELPAAELVARVRERLPSWGPRGAWRFLEELVRGAADDPERERAFEVLALLTDRPSPTAGMKRSVLLSLLDAALAELVEGVRLRPSGRFRWAGPGHLPDPDGAAVVVDARGFPSEGPGSLARAIVELHRRGARRFLVAGCRGQRFIGCGLGPGTRGVRIDVFGSSGDYLASGIDGAEVVVHGSGQDQLAQIMKDGRLVVHGDVGQTFGYAAKGGEVFVLGNAAGRPLINAVGRPRVVINGTCLDYLAESFMAGDPLAGGGFVVVNGLALDEDGGIHDLDDPYPGGNLFSLASGGAVYVRDPRGRLGEDQLNGGEFAPFGREDLALLLPYLEENERLFGIPVRRLFTVDGEELPPERVYRKIRPAAHHALTPEEAWVKREA
;
A
#
# COMPACT_ATOMS: atom_id res chain seq x y z
N GLY A 1 -26.28 -27.96 9.57
CA GLY A 1 -26.71 -26.61 9.98
C GLY A 1 -25.75 -25.59 9.40
N THR A 2 -26.25 -24.41 9.05
CA THR A 2 -25.45 -23.26 8.58
C THR A 2 -24.32 -22.97 9.54
N ARG A 3 -23.11 -22.78 9.02
CA ARG A 3 -21.92 -22.44 9.83
C ARG A 3 -21.61 -20.96 9.62
N GLN A 4 -21.32 -20.26 10.70
CA GLN A 4 -20.97 -18.85 10.65
C GLN A 4 -19.65 -18.61 11.39
N LEU A 5 -18.76 -17.84 10.76
CA LEU A 5 -17.60 -17.24 11.39
C LEU A 5 -17.86 -15.74 11.45
N ILE A 6 -17.89 -15.19 12.66
CA ILE A 6 -18.05 -13.76 12.90
C ILE A 6 -16.71 -13.22 13.35
N GLY A 7 -16.10 -12.35 12.54
CA GLY A 7 -14.95 -11.59 12.99
C GLY A 7 -15.42 -10.26 13.58
N ILE A 8 -15.15 -10.09 14.87
CA ILE A 8 -15.51 -8.88 15.63
C ILE A 8 -14.22 -8.15 15.96
N THR A 9 -14.11 -6.89 15.52
CA THR A 9 -13.07 -5.99 16.00
C THR A 9 -13.64 -5.17 17.14
N ASP A 10 -13.15 -5.40 18.35
CA ASP A 10 -13.51 -4.60 19.52
C ASP A 10 -12.99 -3.17 19.32
N THR A 11 -13.81 -2.17 19.65
CA THR A 11 -13.43 -0.75 19.67
C THR A 11 -12.22 -0.45 20.56
N SER A 12 -11.98 -1.27 21.58
CA SER A 12 -10.83 -1.18 22.49
C SER A 12 -9.61 -1.97 22.03
N MET A 13 -9.76 -2.86 21.03
CA MET A 13 -8.63 -3.58 20.47
C MET A 13 -7.78 -2.62 19.66
N LEU A 14 -6.52 -2.46 20.08
CA LEU A 14 -5.50 -1.63 19.42
C LEU A 14 -5.02 -2.21 18.07
N ARG A 15 -5.71 -3.22 17.51
CA ARG A 15 -5.32 -3.81 16.24
C ARG A 15 -6.55 -4.19 15.41
N PRO A 16 -6.71 -3.63 14.19
CA PRO A 16 -7.78 -4.04 13.30
C PRO A 16 -7.54 -5.47 12.81
N GLN A 17 -8.61 -6.26 12.67
CA GLN A 17 -8.52 -7.54 11.97
C GLN A 17 -8.50 -7.31 10.46
N VAL A 18 -7.67 -8.08 9.76
CA VAL A 18 -7.64 -8.13 8.31
C VAL A 18 -8.59 -9.23 7.85
N PHE A 19 -9.47 -8.89 6.92
CA PHE A 19 -10.36 -9.82 6.25
C PHE A 19 -9.95 -9.96 4.80
N ALA A 20 -10.20 -11.14 4.25
CA ALA A 20 -10.00 -11.41 2.86
C ALA A 20 -11.08 -12.32 2.30
N LEU A 21 -11.37 -12.13 1.01
CA LEU A 21 -12.30 -12.94 0.25
C LEU A 21 -11.66 -13.33 -1.08
N GLN A 22 -11.74 -14.61 -1.43
CA GLN A 22 -11.40 -15.14 -2.74
C GLN A 22 -12.62 -15.91 -3.26
N ARG A 23 -13.09 -15.59 -4.47
CA ARG A 23 -14.19 -16.31 -5.11
C ARG A 23 -13.75 -16.87 -6.46
N GLY A 24 -13.64 -18.19 -6.56
CA GLY A 24 -13.42 -18.90 -7.80
C GLY A 24 -14.44 -20.01 -8.00
N ARG A 25 -13.96 -21.23 -8.34
CA ARG A 25 -14.83 -22.41 -8.39
C ARG A 25 -15.42 -22.76 -7.04
N GLU A 26 -14.67 -22.46 -5.98
CA GLU A 26 -15.11 -22.43 -4.60
C GLU A 26 -14.80 -21.04 -4.03
N ALA A 27 -15.36 -20.71 -2.88
CA ALA A 27 -15.10 -19.44 -2.21
C ALA A 27 -14.52 -19.66 -0.81
N VAL A 28 -13.56 -18.83 -0.44
CA VAL A 28 -12.93 -18.85 0.88
C VAL A 28 -12.88 -17.44 1.46
N GLY A 29 -13.27 -17.32 2.73
CA GLY A 29 -13.17 -16.12 3.53
C GLY A 29 -12.19 -16.38 4.65
N VAL A 30 -11.23 -15.48 4.83
CA VAL A 30 -10.19 -15.59 5.87
C VAL A 30 -10.21 -14.32 6.71
N ALA A 31 -10.16 -14.47 8.03
CA ALA A 31 -9.94 -13.37 8.96
C ALA A 31 -8.70 -13.69 9.79
N ALA A 32 -7.77 -12.73 9.89
CA ALA A 32 -6.55 -12.87 10.68
C ALA A 32 -6.13 -11.52 11.24
N SER A 33 -5.22 -11.54 12.23
CA SER A 33 -4.66 -10.30 12.79
C SER A 33 -3.78 -9.53 11.80
N GLU A 34 -3.26 -10.21 10.76
CA GLU A 34 -2.29 -9.64 9.83
C GLU A 34 -2.46 -10.23 8.43
N LYS A 35 -2.16 -9.43 7.40
CA LYS A 35 -2.30 -9.85 6.00
C LYS A 35 -1.39 -11.03 5.65
N GLN A 36 -0.17 -11.09 6.15
CA GLN A 36 0.77 -12.18 5.87
C GLN A 36 0.27 -13.55 6.31
N ALA A 37 -0.56 -13.62 7.37
CA ALA A 37 -1.17 -14.88 7.79
C ALA A 37 -2.20 -15.36 6.75
N ILE A 38 -2.98 -14.44 6.20
CA ILE A 38 -3.92 -14.72 5.11
C ILE A 38 -3.16 -15.18 3.87
N ASP A 39 -2.11 -14.45 3.47
CA ASP A 39 -1.30 -14.79 2.31
C ASP A 39 -0.68 -16.18 2.46
N ALA A 40 -0.19 -16.54 3.65
CA ALA A 40 0.36 -17.88 3.92
C ALA A 40 -0.70 -18.98 3.80
N VAL A 41 -1.93 -18.74 4.26
CA VAL A 41 -3.06 -19.68 4.10
C VAL A 41 -3.38 -19.89 2.62
N LEU A 42 -3.50 -18.81 1.84
CA LEU A 42 -3.81 -18.90 0.42
C LEU A 42 -2.68 -19.52 -0.39
N GLU A 43 -1.42 -19.23 -0.04
CA GLU A 43 -0.25 -19.89 -0.63
C GLU A 43 -0.27 -21.40 -0.35
N ALA A 44 -0.61 -21.83 0.88
CA ALA A 44 -0.74 -23.24 1.22
C ALA A 44 -1.89 -23.91 0.45
N LEU A 45 -3.09 -23.32 0.44
CA LEU A 45 -4.25 -23.83 -0.30
C LEU A 45 -3.95 -23.97 -1.80
N SER A 46 -3.28 -22.98 -2.39
CA SER A 46 -2.92 -23.02 -3.82
C SER A 46 -1.90 -24.12 -4.17
N ARG A 47 -1.08 -24.55 -3.21
CA ARG A 47 -0.15 -25.69 -3.42
C ARG A 47 -0.86 -27.02 -3.33
N GLU A 48 -1.85 -27.13 -2.45
CA GLU A 48 -2.63 -28.35 -2.26
C GLU A 48 -3.63 -28.57 -3.40
N ASP A 49 -4.30 -27.51 -3.86
CA ASP A 49 -5.25 -27.55 -4.98
C ASP A 49 -5.13 -26.28 -5.87
N PRO A 50 -4.15 -26.26 -6.79
CA PRO A 50 -3.88 -25.10 -7.66
C PRO A 50 -4.99 -24.85 -8.68
N GLY A 51 -5.85 -25.83 -8.96
CA GLY A 51 -6.99 -25.65 -9.83
C GLY A 51 -8.06 -24.78 -9.18
N THR A 52 -8.25 -24.91 -7.87
CA THR A 52 -9.30 -24.18 -7.13
C THR A 52 -8.81 -22.87 -6.53
N TRP A 53 -7.58 -22.84 -5.99
CA TRP A 53 -7.06 -21.73 -5.20
C TRP A 53 -5.80 -21.12 -5.81
N TRP A 54 -5.57 -19.84 -5.53
CA TRP A 54 -4.35 -19.12 -5.91
C TRP A 54 -3.83 -18.26 -4.74
N PRO A 55 -2.55 -17.84 -4.76
CA PRO A 55 -1.87 -17.27 -3.57
C PRO A 55 -2.38 -15.91 -3.08
N ARG A 56 -3.25 -15.22 -3.82
CA ARG A 56 -3.73 -13.86 -3.50
C ARG A 56 -5.24 -13.82 -3.38
N ALA A 57 -5.76 -13.16 -2.35
CA ALA A 57 -7.19 -12.91 -2.26
C ALA A 57 -7.64 -11.91 -3.34
N ASP A 58 -8.91 -11.99 -3.72
CA ASP A 58 -9.53 -11.00 -4.60
C ASP A 58 -9.69 -9.65 -3.91
N ARG A 59 -10.01 -9.70 -2.62
CA ARG A 59 -10.21 -8.52 -1.79
C ARG A 59 -9.55 -8.71 -0.43
N TYR A 60 -8.88 -7.67 0.03
CA TYR A 60 -8.42 -7.50 1.40
C TYR A 60 -9.06 -6.23 1.96
N TRP A 61 -9.44 -6.23 3.23
CA TRP A 61 -9.87 -5.01 3.92
C TRP A 61 -9.64 -5.13 5.42
N ASN A 62 -9.49 -3.99 6.07
CA ASN A 62 -9.36 -3.92 7.52
C ASN A 62 -10.74 -3.67 8.14
N ALA A 63 -11.07 -4.41 9.19
CA ALA A 63 -12.26 -4.15 9.97
C ALA A 63 -12.02 -3.09 11.05
N ARG A 64 -13.07 -2.32 11.30
CA ARG A 64 -13.02 -1.00 11.93
C ARG A 64 -13.92 -1.01 13.17
N GLY A 65 -13.39 -1.35 14.34
CA GLY A 65 -14.20 -1.36 15.56
C GLY A 65 -14.97 -0.04 15.72
N GLY A 66 -16.29 -0.10 15.85
CA GLY A 66 -17.14 1.08 16.03
C GLY A 66 -17.51 1.86 14.75
N SER A 67 -17.09 1.41 13.58
CA SER A 67 -17.45 2.02 12.30
C SER A 67 -18.97 2.11 12.12
N HIS A 68 -19.47 3.32 11.86
CA HIS A 68 -20.88 3.52 11.55
C HIS A 68 -21.23 3.11 10.12
N THR A 69 -20.23 3.05 9.22
CA THR A 69 -20.46 2.74 7.80
C THR A 69 -20.37 1.27 7.45
N ASP A 70 -19.88 0.38 8.32
CA ASP A 70 -19.89 -1.09 8.14
C ASP A 70 -20.00 -1.90 9.45
N GLY A 71 -20.02 -1.23 10.60
CA GLY A 71 -20.19 -1.85 11.91
C GLY A 71 -18.93 -2.51 12.46
N GLY A 72 -17.82 -2.52 11.71
CA GLY A 72 -16.54 -3.06 12.18
C GLY A 72 -16.48 -4.57 12.35
N ALA A 73 -17.52 -5.28 11.90
CA ALA A 73 -17.65 -6.71 12.05
C ALA A 73 -18.18 -7.30 10.75
N PHE A 74 -17.63 -8.45 10.39
CA PHE A 74 -17.99 -9.15 9.16
C PHE A 74 -18.30 -10.61 9.47
N VAL A 75 -19.29 -11.13 8.76
CA VAL A 75 -19.82 -12.48 8.95
C VAL A 75 -19.60 -13.28 7.69
N PHE A 76 -18.82 -14.35 7.79
CA PHE A 76 -18.75 -15.40 6.77
C PHE A 76 -19.77 -16.48 7.10
N THR A 77 -20.73 -16.69 6.20
CA THR A 77 -21.79 -17.70 6.32
C THR A 77 -21.61 -18.77 5.27
N VAL A 78 -21.44 -20.02 5.69
CA VAL A 78 -21.36 -21.21 4.83
C VAL A 78 -22.71 -21.94 4.84
N ARG A 79 -23.35 -22.04 3.67
CA ARG A 79 -24.68 -22.61 3.47
C ARG A 79 -24.63 -24.11 3.10
N PRO A 80 -24.96 -25.03 4.02
CA PRO A 80 -24.81 -26.46 3.79
C PRO A 80 -25.73 -26.93 2.65
N GLY A 81 -25.17 -27.62 1.67
CA GLY A 81 -25.91 -28.19 0.53
C GLY A 81 -25.79 -27.38 -0.76
N GLU A 82 -25.31 -26.13 -0.69
CA GLU A 82 -24.89 -25.35 -1.86
C GLU A 82 -23.43 -25.71 -2.21
N ARG A 83 -23.11 -25.86 -3.50
CA ARG A 83 -21.74 -26.05 -4.00
C ARG A 83 -21.27 -24.85 -4.79
N GLY A 84 -19.96 -24.65 -4.86
CA GLY A 84 -19.36 -23.56 -5.58
C GLY A 84 -19.41 -22.22 -4.86
N PRO A 85 -19.14 -21.10 -5.55
CA PRO A 85 -18.87 -19.81 -4.90
C PRO A 85 -20.07 -19.24 -4.14
N GLY A 86 -21.30 -19.63 -4.48
CA GLY A 86 -22.53 -19.19 -3.80
C GLY A 86 -22.69 -19.73 -2.37
N ASN A 87 -21.96 -20.79 -2.01
CA ASN A 87 -22.01 -21.40 -0.69
C ASN A 87 -21.49 -20.45 0.42
N LEU A 88 -20.57 -19.54 0.08
CA LEU A 88 -20.01 -18.58 1.03
C LEU A 88 -20.57 -17.18 0.80
N VAL A 89 -21.32 -16.68 1.77
CA VAL A 89 -21.78 -15.29 1.82
C VAL A 89 -20.96 -14.53 2.86
N CYS A 90 -20.44 -13.37 2.48
CA CYS A 90 -19.82 -12.42 3.39
C CYS A 90 -20.72 -11.20 3.51
N THR A 91 -21.07 -10.81 4.72
CA THR A 91 -21.78 -9.55 4.99
C THR A 91 -21.07 -8.74 6.06
N ASP A 92 -21.28 -7.43 6.04
CA ASP A 92 -21.00 -6.60 7.20
C ASP A 92 -22.02 -6.83 8.33
N LYS A 93 -21.86 -6.12 9.45
CA LYS A 93 -22.75 -6.22 10.61
C LYS A 93 -24.20 -5.82 10.30
N PHE A 94 -24.40 -4.98 9.29
CA PHE A 94 -25.70 -4.49 8.87
C PHE A 94 -26.37 -5.38 7.79
N GLY A 95 -25.71 -6.48 7.42
CA GLY A 95 -26.22 -7.43 6.43
C GLY A 95 -25.95 -7.01 4.99
N ARG A 96 -25.18 -5.95 4.73
CA ARG A 96 -24.78 -5.60 3.37
C ARG A 96 -23.70 -6.56 2.88
N PRO A 97 -23.80 -7.08 1.64
CA PRO A 97 -22.85 -8.05 1.14
C PRO A 97 -21.48 -7.41 0.88
N VAL A 98 -20.42 -8.13 1.21
CA VAL A 98 -19.06 -7.84 0.73
C VAL A 98 -18.81 -8.69 -0.50
N GLU A 99 -18.69 -8.02 -1.65
CA GLU A 99 -18.55 -8.67 -2.94
C GLU A 99 -17.17 -8.43 -3.56
N VAL A 100 -16.84 -9.31 -4.50
CA VAL A 100 -15.73 -9.19 -5.46
C VAL A 100 -16.37 -9.08 -6.84
N ASP A 101 -15.67 -8.54 -7.83
CA ASP A 101 -16.23 -8.37 -9.17
C ASP A 101 -16.71 -9.73 -9.74
N PRO A 102 -18.03 -9.90 -9.94
CA PRO A 102 -18.58 -11.16 -10.45
C PRO A 102 -18.35 -11.33 -11.96
N ALA A 103 -17.96 -10.28 -12.68
CA ALA A 103 -17.64 -10.36 -14.10
C ALA A 103 -16.24 -10.93 -14.37
N LYS A 104 -15.42 -11.08 -13.32
CA LYS A 104 -14.04 -11.59 -13.42
C LYS A 104 -13.96 -13.06 -13.03
N GLU A 105 -13.27 -13.81 -13.87
CA GLU A 105 -13.11 -15.26 -13.81
C GLU A 105 -11.87 -15.68 -12.98
N PRO A 106 -11.94 -16.82 -12.28
CA PRO A 106 -10.80 -17.42 -11.60
C PRO A 106 -9.73 -17.96 -12.56
N PRO A 107 -8.58 -18.44 -12.03
CA PRO A 107 -7.61 -19.20 -12.80
C PRO A 107 -8.22 -20.36 -13.61
N PRO A 108 -7.54 -20.78 -14.69
CA PRO A 108 -7.95 -21.96 -15.45
C PRO A 108 -7.85 -23.24 -14.59
N PRO A 109 -8.51 -24.36 -14.95
CA PRO A 109 -8.57 -25.57 -14.14
C PRO A 109 -7.23 -26.23 -13.83
N GLU A 110 -6.26 -26.07 -14.72
CA GLU A 110 -4.87 -26.51 -14.52
C GLU A 110 -4.09 -25.66 -13.50
N GLY A 111 -4.69 -24.57 -13.01
CA GLY A 111 -4.10 -23.63 -12.06
C GLY A 111 -3.17 -22.61 -12.70
N LEU A 112 -2.57 -21.77 -11.86
CA LEU A 112 -1.57 -20.82 -12.30
C LEU A 112 -0.18 -21.48 -12.34
N PRO A 113 0.65 -21.14 -13.33
CA PRO A 113 2.01 -21.63 -13.38
C PRO A 113 2.83 -21.08 -12.21
N SER A 114 3.73 -21.92 -11.69
CA SER A 114 4.59 -21.56 -10.56
C SER A 114 5.86 -20.84 -11.01
N ALA A 115 6.58 -20.23 -10.06
CA ALA A 115 7.93 -19.70 -10.29
C ALA A 115 8.86 -20.76 -10.94
N ALA A 116 8.85 -21.99 -10.44
CA ALA A 116 9.62 -23.09 -11.03
C ALA A 116 9.21 -23.41 -12.48
N ALA A 117 7.94 -23.20 -12.86
CA ALA A 117 7.47 -23.41 -14.23
C ALA A 117 8.05 -22.38 -15.22
N LEU A 118 8.30 -21.12 -14.81
CA LEU A 118 9.03 -20.13 -15.63
C LEU A 118 10.44 -20.65 -15.94
N ARG A 119 11.12 -21.18 -14.93
CA ARG A 119 12.50 -21.68 -15.06
C ARG A 119 12.60 -22.86 -16.02
N ALA A 120 11.60 -23.74 -15.97
CA ALA A 120 11.54 -24.92 -16.84
C ALA A 120 11.19 -24.57 -18.30
N GLY A 121 10.82 -23.32 -18.60
CA GLY A 121 10.39 -22.90 -19.93
C GLY A 121 9.19 -23.70 -20.42
N ALA A 122 8.25 -24.00 -19.52
CA ALA A 122 7.09 -24.84 -19.80
C ALA A 122 6.24 -24.21 -20.91
N ARG A 123 6.47 -24.67 -22.15
CA ARG A 123 5.85 -24.15 -23.36
C ARG A 123 4.33 -24.32 -23.32
N GLY A 124 3.60 -23.25 -22.98
CA GLY A 124 2.24 -23.11 -23.45
C GLY A 124 2.29 -22.68 -24.92
N ALA A 125 2.06 -23.57 -25.87
CA ALA A 125 1.97 -23.22 -27.29
C ALA A 125 0.59 -22.61 -27.61
N VAL A 126 0.55 -21.31 -27.89
CA VAL A 126 -0.56 -20.60 -28.57
C VAL A 126 0.14 -19.48 -29.33
N VAL A 127 0.06 -19.52 -30.64
CA VAL A 127 0.57 -18.46 -31.50
C VAL A 127 -0.53 -17.39 -31.57
N GLY A 128 -0.24 -16.11 -31.27
CA GLY A 128 -1.05 -15.01 -31.82
C GLY A 128 -1.56 -13.84 -30.95
N ASP A 129 -1.05 -13.57 -29.75
CA ASP A 129 -1.55 -12.43 -28.91
C ASP A 129 -0.60 -11.23 -28.80
N GLY A 130 0.61 -11.33 -29.37
CA GLY A 130 1.63 -10.27 -29.38
C GLY A 130 2.33 -10.02 -28.03
N ALA A 131 2.03 -10.82 -26.99
CA ALA A 131 2.63 -10.69 -25.66
C ALA A 131 4.17 -10.79 -25.71
N ASP A 132 4.66 -11.79 -26.43
CA ASP A 132 6.10 -12.03 -26.54
C ASP A 132 6.84 -10.92 -27.31
N ALA A 133 6.20 -10.36 -28.34
CA ALA A 133 6.76 -9.26 -29.11
C ALA A 133 6.87 -7.99 -28.25
N LEU A 134 5.89 -7.76 -27.37
CA LEU A 134 5.91 -6.61 -26.47
C LEU A 134 6.96 -6.77 -25.37
N ALA A 135 7.09 -7.96 -24.77
CA ALA A 135 8.14 -8.26 -23.80
C ALA A 135 9.56 -8.06 -24.38
N ARG A 136 9.78 -8.47 -25.63
CA ARG A 136 11.05 -8.31 -26.36
C ARG A 136 11.27 -6.91 -26.97
N SER A 137 10.32 -5.99 -26.82
CA SER A 137 10.52 -4.63 -27.30
C SER A 137 11.65 -3.93 -26.54
N GLU A 138 12.23 -2.89 -27.11
CA GLU A 138 13.26 -2.05 -26.44
C GLU A 138 12.65 -0.83 -25.73
N LEU A 139 11.33 -0.80 -25.54
CA LEU A 139 10.63 0.32 -24.91
C LEU A 139 11.09 0.53 -23.45
N PRO A 140 11.27 1.78 -22.99
CA PRO A 140 11.46 2.08 -21.57
C PRO A 140 10.35 1.47 -20.71
N ALA A 141 10.65 1.13 -19.45
CA ALA A 141 9.72 0.40 -18.58
C ALA A 141 8.33 1.06 -18.46
N ALA A 142 8.29 2.39 -18.24
CA ALA A 142 7.03 3.12 -18.15
C ALA A 142 6.18 3.05 -19.44
N GLU A 143 6.81 3.15 -20.61
CA GLU A 143 6.13 3.05 -21.91
C GLU A 143 5.68 1.61 -22.17
N LEU A 144 6.54 0.62 -21.88
CA LEU A 144 6.20 -0.79 -21.97
C LEU A 144 4.96 -1.11 -21.11
N VAL A 145 4.92 -0.64 -19.86
CA VAL A 145 3.78 -0.84 -18.96
C VAL A 145 2.51 -0.20 -19.51
N ALA A 146 2.58 1.00 -20.09
CA ALA A 146 1.42 1.62 -20.74
C ALA A 146 0.86 0.73 -21.86
N ARG A 147 1.73 0.21 -22.73
CA ARG A 147 1.34 -0.71 -23.82
C ARG A 147 0.83 -2.06 -23.30
N VAL A 148 1.41 -2.57 -22.22
CA VAL A 148 0.93 -3.80 -21.57
C VAL A 148 -0.48 -3.59 -21.04
N ARG A 149 -0.76 -2.47 -20.36
CA ARG A 149 -2.09 -2.15 -19.82
C ARG A 149 -3.17 -2.06 -20.90
N GLU A 150 -2.82 -1.57 -22.09
CA GLU A 150 -3.74 -1.56 -23.26
C GLU A 150 -4.07 -2.97 -23.77
N ARG A 151 -3.12 -3.92 -23.64
CA ARG A 151 -3.23 -5.27 -24.21
C ARG A 151 -3.69 -6.33 -23.22
N LEU A 152 -3.45 -6.11 -21.93
CA LEU A 152 -3.77 -7.03 -20.85
C LEU A 152 -5.24 -7.52 -20.85
N PRO A 153 -6.25 -6.67 -21.19
CA PRO A 153 -7.64 -7.12 -21.36
C PRO A 153 -7.83 -8.28 -22.36
N SER A 154 -6.94 -8.42 -23.35
CA SER A 154 -7.02 -9.44 -24.41
C SER A 154 -6.26 -10.73 -24.10
N TRP A 155 -5.43 -10.75 -23.05
CA TRP A 155 -4.47 -11.83 -22.82
C TRP A 155 -4.97 -12.96 -21.92
N GLY A 156 -5.85 -12.63 -20.97
CA GLY A 156 -6.19 -13.53 -19.87
C GLY A 156 -4.95 -14.04 -19.10
N PRO A 157 -5.09 -15.07 -18.26
CA PRO A 157 -3.97 -15.58 -17.45
C PRO A 157 -2.80 -16.13 -18.28
N ARG A 158 -3.08 -16.81 -19.41
CA ARG A 158 -2.05 -17.43 -20.24
C ARG A 158 -1.21 -16.41 -21.01
N GLY A 159 -1.83 -15.39 -21.61
CA GLY A 159 -1.08 -14.34 -22.31
C GLY A 159 -0.29 -13.45 -21.34
N ALA A 160 -0.87 -13.13 -20.18
CA ALA A 160 -0.17 -12.41 -19.12
C ALA A 160 1.06 -13.19 -18.64
N TRP A 161 0.90 -14.50 -18.45
CA TRP A 161 2.03 -15.36 -18.09
C TRP A 161 3.15 -15.34 -19.12
N ARG A 162 2.84 -15.45 -20.40
CA ARG A 162 3.86 -15.40 -21.46
C ARG A 162 4.64 -14.11 -21.49
N PHE A 163 3.94 -12.99 -21.38
CA PHE A 163 4.60 -11.70 -21.30
C PHE A 163 5.63 -11.69 -20.16
N LEU A 164 5.24 -12.18 -18.98
CA LEU A 164 6.13 -12.24 -17.81
C LEU A 164 7.26 -13.25 -18.00
N GLU A 165 7.00 -14.40 -18.62
CA GLU A 165 8.02 -15.40 -18.92
C GLU A 165 9.08 -14.85 -19.88
N GLU A 166 8.66 -14.19 -20.95
CA GLU A 166 9.55 -13.53 -21.90
C GLU A 166 10.32 -12.36 -21.27
N LEU A 167 9.66 -11.57 -20.41
CA LEU A 167 10.31 -10.47 -19.68
C LEU A 167 11.42 -10.99 -18.75
N VAL A 168 11.13 -12.04 -17.96
CA VAL A 168 12.12 -12.63 -17.05
C VAL A 168 13.23 -13.34 -17.82
N ARG A 169 12.92 -14.05 -18.91
CA ARG A 169 13.93 -14.70 -19.74
C ARG A 169 14.83 -13.70 -20.45
N GLY A 170 14.26 -12.58 -20.88
CA GLY A 170 14.96 -11.46 -21.49
C GLY A 170 15.81 -10.65 -20.52
N ALA A 171 15.72 -10.87 -19.19
CA ALA A 171 16.56 -10.21 -18.20
C ALA A 171 17.97 -10.84 -18.12
N ALA A 172 18.68 -10.93 -19.25
CA ALA A 172 19.94 -11.63 -19.35
C ALA A 172 21.11 -10.78 -18.84
N ASP A 173 21.08 -9.47 -19.08
CA ASP A 173 22.08 -8.51 -18.65
C ASP A 173 21.55 -7.46 -17.65
N ASP A 174 22.42 -6.52 -17.22
CA ASP A 174 22.06 -5.54 -16.18
C ASP A 174 21.00 -4.52 -16.61
N PRO A 175 21.09 -3.87 -17.80
CA PRO A 175 20.00 -3.03 -18.32
C PRO A 175 18.65 -3.75 -18.40
N GLU A 176 18.63 -4.99 -18.90
CA GLU A 176 17.39 -5.75 -19.05
C GLU A 176 16.82 -6.17 -17.69
N ARG A 177 17.68 -6.53 -16.72
CA ARG A 177 17.26 -6.81 -15.33
C ARG A 177 16.67 -5.59 -14.65
N GLU A 178 17.31 -4.45 -14.77
CA GLU A 178 16.81 -3.18 -14.23
C GLU A 178 15.40 -2.90 -14.77
N ARG A 179 15.24 -2.99 -16.10
CA ARG A 179 13.96 -2.83 -16.77
C ARG A 179 12.92 -3.84 -16.28
N ALA A 180 13.29 -5.11 -16.13
CA ALA A 180 12.38 -6.15 -15.66
C ALA A 180 11.88 -5.88 -14.23
N PHE A 181 12.77 -5.48 -13.30
CA PHE A 181 12.35 -5.08 -11.95
C PHE A 181 11.40 -3.87 -11.98
N GLU A 182 11.70 -2.85 -12.79
CA GLU A 182 10.86 -1.67 -12.91
C GLU A 182 9.47 -1.99 -13.50
N VAL A 183 9.40 -2.82 -14.53
CA VAL A 183 8.14 -3.26 -15.13
C VAL A 183 7.30 -4.06 -14.13
N LEU A 184 7.92 -5.00 -13.40
CA LEU A 184 7.21 -5.79 -12.39
C LEU A 184 6.69 -4.92 -11.23
N ALA A 185 7.48 -3.95 -10.78
CA ALA A 185 7.07 -2.99 -9.77
C ALA A 185 5.86 -2.16 -10.25
N LEU A 186 5.96 -1.53 -11.42
CA LEU A 186 4.90 -0.70 -11.98
C LEU A 186 3.59 -1.47 -12.22
N LEU A 187 3.65 -2.73 -12.68
CA LEU A 187 2.46 -3.58 -12.86
C LEU A 187 1.86 -4.06 -11.54
N THR A 188 2.69 -4.23 -10.50
CA THR A 188 2.22 -4.56 -9.14
C THR A 188 1.49 -3.37 -8.52
N ASP A 189 2.08 -2.19 -8.65
CA ASP A 189 1.65 -0.95 -8.01
C ASP A 189 0.41 -0.34 -8.65
N ARG A 190 0.30 -0.43 -9.99
CA ARG A 190 -0.77 0.22 -10.74
C ARG A 190 -1.89 -0.78 -11.05
N PRO A 191 -3.10 -0.57 -10.50
CA PRO A 191 -4.27 -1.27 -11.02
C PRO A 191 -4.34 -1.13 -12.54
N SER A 192 -4.57 -2.27 -13.20
CA SER A 192 -4.48 -2.37 -14.65
C SER A 192 -5.74 -3.05 -15.16
N PRO A 193 -6.34 -2.57 -16.26
CA PRO A 193 -7.50 -3.23 -16.86
C PRO A 193 -7.19 -4.68 -17.20
N THR A 194 -7.95 -5.63 -16.63
CA THR A 194 -7.75 -7.07 -16.83
C THR A 194 -8.91 -7.75 -17.56
N ALA A 195 -9.97 -6.99 -17.89
CA ALA A 195 -11.23 -7.51 -18.42
C ALA A 195 -11.71 -8.72 -17.58
N GLY A 196 -11.88 -9.89 -18.20
CA GLY A 196 -12.38 -11.08 -17.52
C GLY A 196 -11.40 -11.75 -16.54
N MET A 197 -10.13 -11.33 -16.45
CA MET A 197 -9.18 -11.92 -15.49
C MET A 197 -9.24 -11.18 -14.15
N LYS A 198 -9.30 -11.89 -13.03
CA LYS A 198 -9.19 -11.27 -11.69
C LYS A 198 -7.83 -10.60 -11.48
N ARG A 199 -7.81 -9.46 -10.78
CA ARG A 199 -6.54 -8.78 -10.45
C ARG A 199 -5.64 -9.64 -9.56
N SER A 200 -6.22 -10.38 -8.62
CA SER A 200 -5.50 -11.31 -7.74
C SER A 200 -4.72 -12.38 -8.52
N VAL A 201 -5.22 -12.79 -9.69
CA VAL A 201 -4.54 -13.70 -10.61
C VAL A 201 -3.32 -13.04 -11.22
N LEU A 202 -3.46 -11.82 -11.75
CA LEU A 202 -2.33 -11.05 -12.27
C LEU A 202 -1.24 -10.86 -11.20
N LEU A 203 -1.62 -10.44 -9.99
CA LEU A 203 -0.69 -10.26 -8.87
C LEU A 203 0.03 -11.56 -8.50
N SER A 204 -0.67 -12.70 -8.55
CA SER A 204 -0.06 -14.01 -8.31
C SER A 204 0.99 -14.38 -9.37
N LEU A 205 0.73 -14.05 -10.64
CA LEU A 205 1.68 -14.25 -11.74
C LEU A 205 2.89 -13.32 -11.61
N LEU A 206 2.66 -12.05 -11.21
CA LEU A 206 3.73 -11.08 -10.96
C LEU A 206 4.63 -11.51 -9.79
N ASP A 207 4.06 -12.02 -8.70
CA ASP A 207 4.83 -12.56 -7.57
C ASP A 207 5.73 -13.73 -8.01
N ALA A 208 5.22 -14.63 -8.86
CA ALA A 208 5.99 -15.73 -9.42
C ALA A 208 7.12 -15.24 -10.34
N ALA A 209 6.86 -14.24 -11.19
CA ALA A 209 7.85 -13.62 -12.06
C ALA A 209 8.97 -12.92 -11.27
N LEU A 210 8.60 -12.16 -10.23
CA LEU A 210 9.57 -11.51 -9.33
C LEU A 210 10.45 -12.53 -8.62
N ALA A 211 9.86 -13.63 -8.13
CA ALA A 211 10.61 -14.69 -7.47
C ALA A 211 11.70 -15.31 -8.37
N GLU A 212 11.41 -15.47 -9.67
CA GLU A 212 12.40 -15.98 -10.62
C GLU A 212 13.42 -14.95 -11.06
N LEU A 213 13.07 -13.67 -11.12
CA LEU A 213 14.05 -12.62 -11.37
C LEU A 213 15.07 -12.54 -10.21
N VAL A 214 14.59 -12.64 -8.96
CA VAL A 214 15.44 -12.73 -7.76
C VAL A 214 16.34 -13.95 -7.80
N GLU A 215 15.81 -15.12 -8.16
CA GLU A 215 16.62 -16.33 -8.36
C GLU A 215 17.67 -16.13 -9.47
N GLY A 216 17.31 -15.47 -10.56
CA GLY A 216 18.22 -15.16 -11.66
C GLY A 216 19.44 -14.37 -11.18
N VAL A 217 19.24 -13.39 -10.29
CA VAL A 217 20.33 -12.63 -9.66
C VAL A 217 21.13 -13.51 -8.69
N ARG A 218 20.48 -14.40 -7.92
CA ARG A 218 21.18 -15.37 -7.04
C ARG A 218 22.12 -16.28 -7.82
N LEU A 219 21.67 -16.80 -8.95
CA LEU A 219 22.43 -17.73 -9.78
C LEU A 219 23.52 -17.02 -10.59
N ARG A 220 23.30 -15.76 -10.99
CA ARG A 220 24.19 -14.99 -11.85
C ARG A 220 24.30 -13.54 -11.35
N PRO A 221 24.95 -13.29 -10.20
CA PRO A 221 25.19 -11.93 -9.73
C PRO A 221 26.08 -11.18 -10.73
N SER A 222 25.96 -9.86 -10.76
CA SER A 222 26.59 -8.99 -11.77
C SER A 222 27.08 -7.69 -11.14
N GLY A 223 27.80 -6.87 -11.92
CA GLY A 223 28.35 -5.60 -11.44
C GLY A 223 27.30 -4.65 -10.87
N ARG A 224 26.07 -4.64 -11.42
CA ARG A 224 24.98 -3.79 -10.93
C ARG A 224 24.00 -4.47 -9.97
N PHE A 225 24.02 -5.80 -9.87
CA PHE A 225 23.11 -6.56 -8.99
C PHE A 225 23.84 -7.63 -8.19
N ARG A 226 23.75 -7.55 -6.86
CA ARG A 226 24.21 -8.57 -5.92
C ARG A 226 23.03 -9.21 -5.21
N TRP A 227 23.08 -10.51 -4.96
CA TRP A 227 22.06 -11.20 -4.20
C TRP A 227 22.46 -11.31 -2.73
N ALA A 228 21.51 -11.13 -1.82
CA ALA A 228 21.65 -11.36 -0.40
C ALA A 228 20.52 -12.25 0.13
N GLY A 229 20.82 -13.05 1.14
CA GLY A 229 19.86 -13.93 1.81
C GLY A 229 20.36 -14.38 3.18
N PRO A 230 19.59 -15.21 3.90
CA PRO A 230 20.02 -15.74 5.19
C PRO A 230 21.39 -16.42 5.10
N GLY A 231 22.34 -15.97 5.92
CA GLY A 231 23.71 -16.51 5.93
C GLY A 231 24.62 -16.02 4.79
N HIS A 232 24.15 -15.17 3.88
CA HIS A 232 24.95 -14.63 2.78
C HIS A 232 24.68 -13.12 2.58
N LEU A 233 25.65 -12.29 2.95
CA LEU A 233 25.63 -10.84 2.73
C LEU A 233 26.81 -10.46 1.83
N PRO A 234 26.57 -10.05 0.57
CA PRO A 234 27.64 -9.72 -0.37
C PRO A 234 28.35 -8.41 0.01
N ASP A 235 29.50 -8.15 -0.62
CA ASP A 235 30.03 -6.79 -0.75
C ASP A 235 29.18 -6.04 -1.80
N PRO A 236 28.55 -4.90 -1.44
CA PRO A 236 27.74 -4.15 -2.38
C PRO A 236 28.51 -3.60 -3.57
N ASP A 237 29.73 -3.08 -3.39
CA ASP A 237 30.56 -2.47 -4.45
C ASP A 237 29.77 -1.52 -5.40
N GLY A 238 28.90 -0.68 -4.83
CA GLY A 238 28.04 0.26 -5.57
C GLY A 238 26.84 -0.37 -6.29
N ALA A 239 26.70 -1.69 -6.30
CA ALA A 239 25.58 -2.40 -6.89
C ALA A 239 24.28 -2.26 -6.07
N ALA A 240 23.14 -2.52 -6.73
CA ALA A 240 21.90 -2.78 -6.04
C ALA A 240 21.95 -4.16 -5.36
N VAL A 241 21.50 -4.23 -4.11
CA VAL A 241 21.42 -5.49 -3.37
C VAL A 241 19.99 -6.02 -3.43
N VAL A 242 19.80 -7.13 -4.13
CA VAL A 242 18.54 -7.88 -4.17
C VAL A 242 18.51 -8.81 -2.97
N VAL A 243 17.69 -8.47 -1.98
CA VAL A 243 17.57 -9.21 -0.73
C VAL A 243 16.36 -10.13 -0.80
N ASP A 244 16.58 -11.44 -0.76
CA ASP A 244 15.51 -12.41 -0.56
C ASP A 244 15.15 -12.47 0.93
N ALA A 245 14.00 -11.91 1.29
CA ALA A 245 13.53 -11.86 2.66
C ALA A 245 13.16 -13.24 3.22
N ARG A 246 12.94 -14.24 2.36
CA ARG A 246 12.52 -15.58 2.80
C ARG A 246 13.62 -16.23 3.64
N GLY A 247 13.21 -16.79 4.78
CA GLY A 247 14.11 -17.42 5.73
C GLY A 247 14.76 -16.47 6.75
N PHE A 248 14.64 -15.15 6.60
CA PHE A 248 14.97 -14.23 7.68
C PHE A 248 13.90 -14.26 8.77
N PRO A 249 14.29 -14.32 10.07
CA PRO A 249 13.37 -14.11 11.19
C PRO A 249 12.70 -12.74 11.14
N SER A 250 11.49 -12.64 11.69
CA SER A 250 10.74 -11.38 11.70
C SER A 250 11.40 -10.29 12.54
N GLU A 251 12.15 -10.65 13.58
CA GLU A 251 12.88 -9.73 14.46
C GLU A 251 14.10 -10.40 15.11
N GLY A 252 14.84 -9.65 15.93
CA GLY A 252 16.03 -10.14 16.63
C GLY A 252 17.34 -9.94 15.86
N PRO A 253 18.48 -10.44 16.41
CA PRO A 253 19.82 -10.17 15.87
C PRO A 253 20.05 -10.69 14.45
N GLY A 254 19.41 -11.80 14.07
CA GLY A 254 19.50 -12.39 12.73
C GLY A 254 18.45 -11.91 11.74
N SER A 255 17.68 -10.87 12.06
CA SER A 255 16.56 -10.40 11.25
C SER A 255 16.98 -9.71 9.95
N LEU A 256 16.03 -9.63 9.02
CA LEU A 256 16.17 -8.88 7.76
C LEU A 256 16.58 -7.41 7.99
N ALA A 257 15.98 -6.75 8.98
CA ALA A 257 16.31 -5.36 9.31
C ALA A 257 17.80 -5.20 9.67
N ARG A 258 18.37 -6.15 10.44
CA ARG A 258 19.79 -6.14 10.79
C ARG A 258 20.70 -6.46 9.60
N ALA A 259 20.28 -7.35 8.71
CA ALA A 259 20.98 -7.61 7.46
C ALA A 259 21.06 -6.36 6.56
N ILE A 260 19.96 -5.61 6.42
CA ILE A 260 19.93 -4.35 5.65
C ILE A 260 20.86 -3.31 6.26
N VAL A 261 20.85 -3.14 7.59
CA VAL A 261 21.78 -2.23 8.29
C VAL A 261 23.24 -2.61 8.06
N GLU A 262 23.56 -3.89 8.13
CA GLU A 262 24.92 -4.39 7.88
C GLU A 262 25.36 -4.15 6.43
N LEU A 263 24.50 -4.45 5.46
CA LEU A 263 24.78 -4.16 4.05
C LEU A 263 24.95 -2.65 3.80
N HIS A 264 24.15 -1.81 4.46
CA HIS A 264 24.30 -0.36 4.36
C HIS A 264 25.65 0.11 4.90
N ARG A 265 26.12 -0.44 6.03
CA ARG A 265 27.46 -0.16 6.58
C ARG A 265 28.59 -0.56 5.63
N ARG A 266 28.35 -1.57 4.78
CA ARG A 266 29.26 -1.97 3.70
C ARG A 266 29.13 -1.09 2.44
N GLY A 267 28.32 -0.04 2.48
CA GLY A 267 28.17 0.92 1.39
C GLY A 267 26.97 0.69 0.48
N ALA A 268 26.11 -0.30 0.75
CA ALA A 268 24.87 -0.47 -0.03
C ALA A 268 23.97 0.76 0.13
N ARG A 269 23.47 1.26 -1.00
CA ARG A 269 22.51 2.38 -1.05
C ARG A 269 21.20 2.03 -1.73
N ARG A 270 21.14 0.94 -2.50
CA ARG A 270 19.92 0.51 -3.18
C ARG A 270 19.60 -0.92 -2.80
N PHE A 271 18.39 -1.13 -2.31
CA PHE A 271 17.90 -2.42 -1.86
C PHE A 271 16.61 -2.78 -2.59
N LEU A 272 16.56 -3.99 -3.15
CA LEU A 272 15.35 -4.60 -3.69
C LEU A 272 14.99 -5.77 -2.78
N VAL A 273 14.12 -5.55 -1.80
CA VAL A 273 13.76 -6.52 -0.78
C VAL A 273 12.52 -7.30 -1.24
N ALA A 274 12.71 -8.55 -1.64
CA ALA A 274 11.66 -9.38 -2.23
C ALA A 274 11.21 -10.52 -1.31
N GLY A 275 9.96 -10.94 -1.44
CA GLY A 275 9.43 -12.11 -0.73
C GLY A 275 9.17 -11.86 0.77
N CYS A 276 8.79 -10.64 1.15
CA CYS A 276 8.45 -10.32 2.54
C CYS A 276 7.22 -11.12 3.01
N ARG A 277 7.30 -11.64 4.24
CA ARG A 277 6.31 -12.49 4.93
C ARG A 277 6.15 -12.10 6.39
N GLY A 278 6.05 -10.79 6.66
CA GLY A 278 5.93 -10.24 8.00
C GLY A 278 7.26 -9.90 8.68
N GLN A 279 8.37 -9.76 7.94
CA GLN A 279 9.61 -9.24 8.51
C GLN A 279 9.41 -7.78 8.95
N ARG A 280 9.71 -7.51 10.23
CA ARG A 280 9.47 -6.23 10.89
C ARG A 280 10.68 -5.31 10.76
N PHE A 281 10.48 -4.04 11.07
CA PHE A 281 11.56 -3.05 11.22
C PHE A 281 12.40 -2.79 9.95
N ILE A 282 11.89 -3.07 8.76
CA ILE A 282 12.62 -2.81 7.51
C ILE A 282 12.94 -1.30 7.43
N GLY A 283 14.22 -0.96 7.23
CA GLY A 283 14.72 0.42 7.24
C GLY A 283 15.10 0.99 8.62
N CYS A 284 14.75 0.30 9.72
CA CYS A 284 15.11 0.74 11.06
C CYS A 284 16.62 0.59 11.33
N GLY A 285 17.19 1.56 12.05
CA GLY A 285 18.58 1.48 12.51
C GLY A 285 19.65 1.85 11.47
N LEU A 286 19.25 2.35 10.30
CA LEU A 286 20.17 2.92 9.31
C LEU A 286 20.90 4.17 9.84
N GLY A 287 20.26 4.89 10.78
CA GLY A 287 20.83 6.08 11.40
C GLY A 287 20.62 7.37 10.58
N PRO A 288 21.24 8.48 11.01
CA PRO A 288 21.15 9.76 10.32
C PRO A 288 21.96 9.78 9.01
N GLY A 289 21.64 10.72 8.11
CA GLY A 289 22.45 10.96 6.91
C GLY A 289 22.24 9.93 5.81
N THR A 290 21.05 9.32 5.76
CA THR A 290 20.72 8.23 4.82
C THR A 290 20.11 8.72 3.51
N ARG A 291 20.25 10.03 3.21
CA ARG A 291 19.82 10.59 1.92
C ARG A 291 20.53 9.87 0.76
N GLY A 292 19.75 9.50 -0.25
CA GLY A 292 20.22 8.68 -1.38
C GLY A 292 20.26 7.17 -1.11
N VAL A 293 19.85 6.71 0.09
CA VAL A 293 19.53 5.30 0.32
C VAL A 293 18.08 5.06 -0.07
N ARG A 294 17.83 4.02 -0.87
CA ARG A 294 16.49 3.59 -1.30
C ARG A 294 16.27 2.11 -1.00
N ILE A 295 15.10 1.79 -0.46
CA ILE A 295 14.63 0.43 -0.20
C ILE A 295 13.27 0.22 -0.86
N ASP A 296 13.23 -0.62 -1.88
CA ASP A 296 11.99 -1.10 -2.50
C ASP A 296 11.59 -2.43 -1.84
N VAL A 297 10.35 -2.54 -1.36
CA VAL A 297 9.86 -3.65 -0.53
C VAL A 297 8.69 -4.34 -1.22
N PHE A 298 8.87 -5.61 -1.57
CA PHE A 298 7.88 -6.46 -2.23
C PHE A 298 7.39 -7.58 -1.32
N GLY A 299 6.09 -7.86 -1.39
CA GLY A 299 5.40 -8.81 -0.52
C GLY A 299 4.78 -8.15 0.70
N SER A 300 4.47 -8.95 1.72
CA SER A 300 3.81 -8.45 2.94
C SER A 300 4.88 -8.12 3.99
N SER A 301 5.20 -6.83 4.15
CA SER A 301 6.08 -6.34 5.23
C SER A 301 5.43 -6.57 6.60
N GLY A 302 6.23 -6.59 7.67
CA GLY A 302 5.74 -6.57 9.05
C GLY A 302 5.66 -5.15 9.61
N ASP A 303 5.28 -5.06 10.89
CA ASP A 303 5.17 -3.79 11.62
C ASP A 303 6.48 -2.99 11.65
N TYR A 304 6.36 -1.69 11.94
CA TYR A 304 7.48 -0.75 12.14
C TYR A 304 8.36 -0.51 10.90
N LEU A 305 7.90 -0.85 9.69
CA LEU A 305 8.61 -0.49 8.47
C LEU A 305 8.83 1.03 8.40
N ALA A 306 10.03 1.45 7.99
CA ALA A 306 10.48 2.84 7.95
C ALA A 306 10.46 3.57 9.31
N SER A 307 10.36 2.87 10.45
CA SER A 307 10.44 3.51 11.76
C SER A 307 11.83 4.11 12.00
N GLY A 308 11.85 5.38 12.42
CA GLY A 308 13.07 6.12 12.76
C GLY A 308 14.00 6.44 11.59
N ILE A 309 13.54 6.36 10.34
CA ILE A 309 14.36 6.80 9.20
C ILE A 309 14.67 8.30 9.27
N ASP A 310 15.87 8.66 8.84
CA ASP A 310 16.40 10.03 8.84
C ASP A 310 17.18 10.27 7.54
N GLY A 311 16.41 10.32 6.44
CA GLY A 311 16.87 10.66 5.09
C GLY A 311 16.58 9.62 4.00
N ALA A 312 16.44 8.34 4.36
CA ALA A 312 16.21 7.25 3.39
C ALA A 312 14.85 7.36 2.68
N GLU A 313 14.78 6.81 1.47
CA GLU A 313 13.52 6.55 0.76
C GLU A 313 13.14 5.07 0.93
N VAL A 314 11.89 4.82 1.32
CA VAL A 314 11.30 3.47 1.36
C VAL A 314 10.07 3.45 0.48
N VAL A 315 10.00 2.49 -0.45
CA VAL A 315 8.86 2.28 -1.35
C VAL A 315 8.28 0.90 -1.08
N VAL A 316 6.99 0.85 -0.75
CA VAL A 316 6.26 -0.38 -0.45
C VAL A 316 5.35 -0.71 -1.63
N HIS A 317 5.66 -1.80 -2.32
CA HIS A 317 4.91 -2.32 -3.47
C HIS A 317 3.72 -3.18 -3.00
N GLY A 318 2.75 -2.51 -2.37
CA GLY A 318 1.59 -3.10 -1.71
C GLY A 318 1.24 -2.38 -0.41
N SER A 319 0.51 -3.07 0.48
CA SER A 319 0.12 -2.52 1.78
C SER A 319 1.18 -2.77 2.87
N GLY A 320 1.29 -1.84 3.82
CA GLY A 320 2.07 -1.98 5.05
C GLY A 320 1.21 -2.37 6.26
N GLN A 321 1.83 -2.97 7.28
CA GLN A 321 1.16 -3.34 8.53
C GLN A 321 1.11 -2.16 9.51
N ASP A 322 1.20 -2.41 10.81
CA ASP A 322 1.04 -1.37 11.82
C ASP A 322 2.33 -0.58 12.03
N GLN A 323 2.19 0.66 12.50
CA GLN A 323 3.29 1.50 13.02
C GLN A 323 4.36 1.85 11.99
N LEU A 324 4.00 1.83 10.69
CA LEU A 324 4.84 2.35 9.63
C LEU A 324 5.28 3.79 9.94
N ALA A 325 6.53 4.14 9.64
CA ALA A 325 7.09 5.48 9.84
C ALA A 325 6.95 6.04 11.27
N GLN A 326 6.83 5.18 12.28
CA GLN A 326 6.90 5.62 13.67
C GLN A 326 8.21 6.40 13.89
N ILE A 327 8.15 7.52 14.60
CA ILE A 327 9.27 8.42 14.90
C ILE A 327 10.14 8.79 13.67
N MET A 328 9.59 8.69 12.45
CA MET A 328 10.27 9.11 11.23
C MET A 328 10.70 10.56 11.34
N LYS A 329 11.98 10.84 11.13
CA LYS A 329 12.55 12.17 11.30
C LYS A 329 12.59 12.95 9.99
N ASP A 330 13.05 12.30 8.93
CA ASP A 330 13.25 12.86 7.60
C ASP A 330 13.35 11.74 6.56
N GLY A 331 13.25 12.07 5.27
CA GLY A 331 13.24 11.11 4.17
C GLY A 331 11.86 10.96 3.54
N ARG A 332 11.64 9.85 2.85
CA ARG A 332 10.41 9.61 2.09
C ARG A 332 9.88 8.19 2.29
N LEU A 333 8.57 8.07 2.46
CA LEU A 333 7.86 6.79 2.43
C LEU A 333 6.77 6.84 1.35
N VAL A 334 6.76 5.88 0.44
CA VAL A 334 5.71 5.69 -0.57
C VAL A 334 5.07 4.33 -0.36
N VAL A 335 3.74 4.27 -0.28
CA VAL A 335 2.98 3.03 -0.08
C VAL A 335 1.94 2.89 -1.20
N HIS A 336 2.08 1.87 -2.04
CA HIS A 336 1.17 1.57 -3.16
C HIS A 336 -0.09 0.78 -2.74
N GLY A 337 -0.35 0.68 -1.44
CA GLY A 337 -1.54 0.07 -0.86
C GLY A 337 -1.99 0.83 0.39
N ASP A 338 -2.54 0.09 1.35
CA ASP A 338 -3.01 0.62 2.63
C ASP A 338 -1.89 0.64 3.68
N VAL A 339 -2.07 1.44 4.74
CA VAL A 339 -1.22 1.42 5.95
C VAL A 339 -2.04 1.06 7.18
N GLY A 340 -1.43 0.30 8.09
CA GLY A 340 -2.08 -0.18 9.31
C GLY A 340 -2.18 0.86 10.42
N GLN A 341 -2.49 0.38 11.62
CA GLN A 341 -2.80 1.19 12.79
C GLN A 341 -1.56 1.97 13.27
N THR A 342 -1.77 3.18 13.79
CA THR A 342 -0.72 4.05 14.35
C THR A 342 0.40 4.37 13.37
N PHE A 343 0.09 4.36 12.07
CA PHE A 343 0.97 4.88 11.02
C PHE A 343 1.45 6.30 11.38
N GLY A 344 2.76 6.54 11.29
CA GLY A 344 3.38 7.85 11.55
C GLY A 344 3.37 8.27 13.03
N TYR A 345 3.18 7.33 13.97
CA TYR A 345 3.17 7.64 15.39
C TYR A 345 4.44 8.39 15.82
N ALA A 346 4.27 9.58 16.40
CA ALA A 346 5.33 10.46 16.86
C ALA A 346 6.34 10.88 15.78
N ALA A 347 5.98 10.83 14.49
CA ALA A 347 6.79 11.33 13.38
C ALA A 347 7.18 12.81 13.60
N LYS A 348 8.39 13.17 13.17
CA LYS A 348 8.97 14.51 13.32
C LYS A 348 9.03 15.29 12.00
N GLY A 349 9.00 14.59 10.87
CA GLY A 349 9.21 15.18 9.55
C GLY A 349 9.23 14.15 8.43
N GLY A 350 9.61 14.63 7.25
CA GLY A 350 9.67 13.85 6.01
C GLY A 350 8.35 13.84 5.23
N GLU A 351 8.40 13.20 4.06
CA GLU A 351 7.29 13.15 3.10
C GLU A 351 6.72 11.73 3.03
N VAL A 352 5.39 11.61 3.12
CA VAL A 352 4.72 10.30 3.02
C VAL A 352 3.55 10.36 2.05
N PHE A 353 3.49 9.36 1.17
CA PHE A 353 2.44 9.21 0.16
C PHE A 353 1.82 7.82 0.27
N VAL A 354 0.50 7.76 0.43
CA VAL A 354 -0.27 6.50 0.55
C VAL A 354 -1.33 6.45 -0.54
N LEU A 355 -1.30 5.40 -1.37
CA LEU A 355 -2.31 5.18 -2.42
C LEU A 355 -3.67 4.79 -1.82
N GLY A 356 -3.65 3.91 -0.82
CA GLY A 356 -4.84 3.37 -0.19
C GLY A 356 -5.27 4.16 1.04
N ASN A 357 -5.80 3.42 2.00
CA ASN A 357 -6.33 3.91 3.25
C ASN A 357 -5.30 3.83 4.38
N ALA A 358 -5.52 4.62 5.43
CA ALA A 358 -4.88 4.40 6.72
C ALA A 358 -5.87 3.80 7.73
N ALA A 359 -5.39 2.96 8.65
CA ALA A 359 -6.22 2.45 9.72
C ALA A 359 -6.41 3.48 10.86
N GLY A 360 -6.49 3.04 12.12
CA GLY A 360 -6.76 3.90 13.29
C GLY A 360 -5.54 4.69 13.76
N ARG A 361 -5.79 5.90 14.28
CA ARG A 361 -4.80 6.80 14.91
C ARG A 361 -3.59 7.16 14.02
N PRO A 362 -3.75 7.44 12.71
CA PRO A 362 -2.63 7.88 11.90
C PRO A 362 -2.11 9.23 12.42
N LEU A 363 -0.79 9.35 12.49
CA LEU A 363 -0.04 10.55 12.88
C LEU A 363 -0.29 11.02 14.31
N ILE A 364 -0.72 10.12 15.19
CA ILE A 364 -0.81 10.45 16.61
C ILE A 364 0.53 10.95 17.16
N ASN A 365 0.50 12.00 17.99
CA ASN A 365 1.67 12.62 18.62
C ASN A 365 2.75 13.10 17.62
N ALA A 366 2.44 13.19 16.33
CA ALA A 366 3.40 13.70 15.36
C ALA A 366 3.62 15.20 15.57
N VAL A 367 4.86 15.64 15.37
CA VAL A 367 5.33 17.00 15.67
C VAL A 367 6.22 17.52 14.56
N GLY A 368 6.54 18.81 14.56
CA GLY A 368 7.49 19.36 13.60
C GLY A 368 6.90 19.49 12.20
N ARG A 369 7.46 18.80 11.20
CA ARG A 369 7.16 19.04 9.77
C ARG A 369 6.74 17.82 8.94
N PRO A 370 5.95 16.85 9.45
CA PRO A 370 5.47 15.75 8.62
C PRO A 370 4.57 16.29 7.49
N ARG A 371 4.78 15.81 6.26
CA ARG A 371 3.97 16.18 5.08
C ARG A 371 3.40 14.92 4.47
N VAL A 372 2.09 14.70 4.63
CA VAL A 372 1.47 13.40 4.34
C VAL A 372 0.29 13.56 3.38
N VAL A 373 0.23 12.70 2.37
CA VAL A 373 -0.90 12.57 1.45
C VAL A 373 -1.47 11.15 1.52
N ILE A 374 -2.75 11.05 1.84
CA ILE A 374 -3.52 9.79 1.87
C ILE A 374 -4.59 9.90 0.78
N ASN A 375 -4.51 9.06 -0.25
CA ASN A 375 -5.48 9.14 -1.34
C ASN A 375 -6.82 8.50 -0.98
N GLY A 376 -6.79 7.43 -0.19
CA GLY A 376 -7.97 6.83 0.38
C GLY A 376 -8.56 7.66 1.52
N THR A 377 -8.98 6.94 2.55
CA THR A 377 -9.51 7.51 3.77
C THR A 377 -8.71 7.04 4.99
N CYS A 378 -9.13 7.46 6.18
CA CYS A 378 -8.57 7.00 7.44
C CYS A 378 -9.66 6.74 8.48
N LEU A 379 -9.33 5.96 9.49
CA LEU A 379 -10.25 5.68 10.60
C LEU A 379 -10.17 6.78 11.66
N ASP A 380 -10.65 6.48 12.87
CA ASP A 380 -10.72 7.41 13.98
C ASP A 380 -9.34 7.97 14.37
N TYR A 381 -9.35 9.17 14.97
CA TYR A 381 -8.20 9.82 15.60
C TYR A 381 -7.07 10.17 14.63
N LEU A 382 -7.38 10.51 13.37
CA LEU A 382 -6.37 11.10 12.49
C LEU A 382 -5.81 12.37 13.15
N ALA A 383 -4.47 12.42 13.26
CA ALA A 383 -3.72 13.54 13.80
C ALA A 383 -4.14 13.91 15.23
N GLU A 384 -4.40 12.89 16.06
CA GLU A 384 -4.54 13.05 17.51
C GLU A 384 -3.24 13.61 18.12
N SER A 385 -3.33 14.65 18.95
CA SER A 385 -2.19 15.31 19.60
C SER A 385 -1.12 15.76 18.60
N PHE A 386 -1.55 16.25 17.44
CA PHE A 386 -0.67 16.78 16.41
C PHE A 386 -0.10 18.14 16.83
N MET A 387 1.22 18.25 16.91
CA MET A 387 1.94 19.43 17.39
C MET A 387 2.92 19.90 16.32
N ALA A 388 2.40 20.11 15.11
CA ALA A 388 3.21 20.32 13.92
C ALA A 388 3.37 21.79 13.52
N GLY A 389 3.01 22.77 14.37
CA GLY A 389 3.13 24.21 14.06
C GLY A 389 2.30 24.66 12.83
N ASP A 390 2.38 25.92 12.42
CA ASP A 390 1.62 26.39 11.26
C ASP A 390 2.20 25.84 9.94
N PRO A 391 1.43 25.12 9.11
CA PRO A 391 1.89 24.64 7.80
C PRO A 391 2.43 25.75 6.90
N LEU A 392 1.86 26.96 6.93
CA LEU A 392 2.31 28.10 6.13
C LEU A 392 3.62 28.71 6.65
N ALA A 393 4.00 28.39 7.88
CA ALA A 393 5.29 28.74 8.49
C ALA A 393 6.26 27.54 8.55
N GLY A 394 6.06 26.53 7.70
CA GLY A 394 6.95 25.36 7.60
C GLY A 394 6.62 24.21 8.56
N GLY A 395 5.46 24.27 9.21
CA GLY A 395 4.89 23.19 9.99
C GLY A 395 4.40 22.00 9.16
N GLY A 396 3.86 20.99 9.83
CA GLY A 396 3.37 19.76 9.23
C GLY A 396 1.87 19.77 8.90
N PHE A 397 1.48 18.95 7.94
CA PHE A 397 0.09 18.81 7.50
C PHE A 397 -0.22 17.41 6.98
N VAL A 398 -1.52 17.14 6.84
CA VAL A 398 -2.04 15.90 6.25
C VAL A 398 -3.09 16.24 5.21
N VAL A 399 -3.06 15.55 4.06
CA VAL A 399 -4.08 15.59 3.03
C VAL A 399 -4.82 14.26 3.00
N VAL A 400 -6.15 14.29 2.95
CA VAL A 400 -7.02 13.11 2.75
C VAL A 400 -7.90 13.35 1.53
N ASN A 401 -7.73 12.55 0.47
CA ASN A 401 -8.46 12.75 -0.79
C ASN A 401 -9.81 12.01 -0.86
N GLY A 402 -10.03 10.98 -0.04
CA GLY A 402 -11.30 10.27 0.02
C GLY A 402 -11.64 9.55 -1.30
N LEU A 403 -10.66 8.87 -1.90
CA LEU A 403 -10.81 8.16 -3.19
C LEU A 403 -10.69 6.65 -3.01
N ALA A 404 -11.27 5.89 -3.93
CA ALA A 404 -11.02 4.46 -4.09
C ALA A 404 -10.58 4.16 -5.51
N LEU A 405 -9.67 3.19 -5.66
CA LEU A 405 -9.34 2.62 -6.96
C LEU A 405 -10.02 1.24 -7.06
N ASP A 406 -10.71 1.00 -8.16
CA ASP A 406 -11.24 -0.33 -8.46
C ASP A 406 -10.14 -1.28 -8.97
N GLU A 407 -10.52 -2.53 -9.27
CA GLU A 407 -9.58 -3.55 -9.75
C GLU A 407 -8.90 -3.20 -11.10
N ASP A 408 -9.54 -2.38 -11.94
CA ASP A 408 -9.05 -1.98 -13.26
C ASP A 408 -8.37 -0.59 -13.26
N GLY A 409 -8.42 0.12 -12.14
CA GLY A 409 -7.80 1.44 -11.95
C GLY A 409 -8.71 2.62 -12.19
N GLY A 410 -10.03 2.41 -12.24
CA GLY A 410 -11.00 3.49 -12.16
C GLY A 410 -10.93 4.18 -10.80
N ILE A 411 -10.95 5.52 -10.81
CA ILE A 411 -10.85 6.37 -9.61
C ILE A 411 -12.24 6.86 -9.22
N HIS A 412 -12.71 6.42 -8.06
CA HIS A 412 -14.05 6.72 -7.53
C HIS A 412 -13.94 7.61 -6.30
N ASP A 413 -14.91 8.50 -6.14
CA ASP A 413 -15.05 9.27 -4.89
C ASP A 413 -15.70 8.38 -3.83
N LEU A 414 -15.21 8.42 -2.59
CA LEU A 414 -15.90 7.81 -1.46
C LEU A 414 -17.11 8.68 -1.06
N ASP A 415 -18.19 8.04 -0.65
CA ASP A 415 -19.38 8.73 -0.14
C ASP A 415 -19.07 9.57 1.10
N ASP A 416 -18.27 9.02 2.01
CA ASP A 416 -17.76 9.68 3.20
C ASP A 416 -16.23 9.76 3.10
N PRO A 417 -15.64 10.92 2.75
CA PRO A 417 -14.20 11.05 2.53
C PRO A 417 -13.40 10.80 3.82
N TYR A 418 -14.02 11.04 4.98
CA TYR A 418 -13.53 10.66 6.30
C TYR A 418 -14.68 10.08 7.12
N PRO A 419 -14.77 8.75 7.30
CA PRO A 419 -15.83 8.10 8.07
C PRO A 419 -15.49 7.90 9.54
N GLY A 420 -14.31 8.35 9.99
CA GLY A 420 -13.88 8.27 11.38
C GLY A 420 -14.45 9.38 12.26
N GLY A 421 -14.19 9.28 13.56
CA GLY A 421 -14.45 10.32 14.56
C GLY A 421 -13.18 10.77 15.29
N ASN A 422 -13.33 11.77 16.16
CA ASN A 422 -12.23 12.37 16.92
C ASN A 422 -11.07 12.89 16.04
N LEU A 423 -11.41 13.39 14.85
CA LEU A 423 -10.44 14.00 13.95
C LEU A 423 -9.78 15.19 14.66
N PHE A 424 -8.45 15.20 14.62
CA PHE A 424 -7.63 16.30 15.14
C PHE A 424 -7.75 16.54 16.66
N SER A 425 -8.16 15.51 17.40
CA SER A 425 -8.25 15.52 18.88
C SER A 425 -6.97 15.99 19.55
N LEU A 426 -7.05 16.99 20.43
CA LEU A 426 -5.91 17.49 21.21
C LEU A 426 -4.75 18.08 20.38
N ALA A 427 -4.97 18.36 19.08
CA ALA A 427 -3.96 19.01 18.27
C ALA A 427 -3.69 20.44 18.77
N SER A 428 -2.42 20.86 18.76
CA SER A 428 -2.00 22.23 19.09
C SER A 428 -1.23 22.91 17.95
N GLY A 429 -0.98 22.19 16.85
CA GLY A 429 -0.41 22.74 15.64
C GLY A 429 -0.59 21.81 14.44
N GLY A 430 -0.41 22.35 13.25
CA GLY A 430 -0.58 21.68 11.96
C GLY A 430 -1.93 21.98 11.33
N ALA A 431 -2.20 21.34 10.19
CA ALA A 431 -3.52 21.34 9.59
C ALA A 431 -3.83 20.00 8.91
N VAL A 432 -5.13 19.70 8.82
CA VAL A 432 -5.65 18.63 7.97
C VAL A 432 -6.41 19.26 6.81
N TYR A 433 -6.14 18.80 5.60
CA TYR A 433 -6.83 19.19 4.38
C TYR A 433 -7.62 17.98 3.86
N VAL A 434 -8.95 18.06 3.88
CA VAL A 434 -9.80 16.97 3.41
C VAL A 434 -10.47 17.39 2.12
N ARG A 435 -10.39 16.55 1.09
CA ARG A 435 -11.22 16.68 -0.11
C ARG A 435 -12.66 16.31 0.25
N ASP A 436 -13.50 17.31 0.47
CA ASP A 436 -14.88 17.17 0.90
C ASP A 436 -15.80 18.11 0.10
N PRO A 437 -15.95 17.88 -1.22
CA PRO A 437 -16.70 18.78 -2.09
C PRO A 437 -18.21 18.80 -1.81
N ARG A 438 -18.72 17.83 -1.05
CA ARG A 438 -20.14 17.69 -0.69
C ARG A 438 -20.43 18.08 0.77
N GLY A 439 -19.43 18.57 1.51
CA GLY A 439 -19.61 19.02 2.89
C GLY A 439 -20.06 17.91 3.84
N ARG A 440 -19.62 16.67 3.62
CA ARG A 440 -19.99 15.48 4.39
C ARG A 440 -19.35 15.46 5.77
N LEU A 441 -18.16 16.05 5.90
CA LEU A 441 -17.43 16.09 7.16
C LEU A 441 -18.08 17.10 8.12
N GLY A 442 -18.61 16.60 9.25
CA GLY A 442 -19.29 17.41 10.26
C GLY A 442 -18.39 17.87 11.40
N GLU A 443 -18.85 18.87 12.17
CA GLU A 443 -18.17 19.32 13.40
C GLU A 443 -18.16 18.25 14.50
N ASP A 444 -19.15 17.36 14.51
CA ASP A 444 -19.27 16.23 15.43
C ASP A 444 -18.19 15.16 15.23
N GLN A 445 -17.55 15.14 14.06
CA GLN A 445 -16.40 14.29 13.79
C GLN A 445 -15.08 14.91 14.26
N LEU A 446 -15.06 16.22 14.53
CA LEU A 446 -13.91 16.94 15.06
C LEU A 446 -13.85 16.81 16.59
N ASN A 447 -12.65 16.85 17.15
CA ASN A 447 -12.46 16.99 18.59
C ASN A 447 -11.34 18.01 18.79
N GLY A 448 -11.62 19.21 19.29
CA GLY A 448 -10.60 20.26 19.45
C GLY A 448 -10.05 20.87 18.15
N GLY A 449 -10.58 20.51 16.98
CA GLY A 449 -10.34 21.19 15.70
C GLY A 449 -11.50 22.07 15.28
N GLU A 450 -11.25 23.02 14.37
CA GLU A 450 -12.27 23.84 13.72
C GLU A 450 -12.03 23.92 12.21
N PHE A 451 -13.10 24.07 11.44
CA PHE A 451 -12.99 24.36 10.01
C PHE A 451 -12.46 25.77 9.80
N ALA A 452 -11.54 25.91 8.85
CA ALA A 452 -11.00 27.18 8.40
C ALA A 452 -11.15 27.32 6.88
N PRO A 453 -11.18 28.56 6.35
CA PRO A 453 -11.14 28.78 4.91
C PRO A 453 -9.91 28.12 4.28
N PHE A 454 -10.11 27.45 3.15
CA PHE A 454 -9.03 27.00 2.28
C PHE A 454 -8.72 28.09 1.27
N GLY A 455 -7.49 28.60 1.30
CA GLY A 455 -7.06 29.74 0.49
C GLY A 455 -6.00 29.40 -0.56
N ARG A 456 -5.58 30.44 -1.30
CA ARG A 456 -4.53 30.33 -2.33
C ARG A 456 -3.18 29.90 -1.74
N GLU A 457 -2.85 30.36 -0.54
CA GLU A 457 -1.59 29.99 0.14
C GLU A 457 -1.58 28.51 0.53
N ASP A 458 -2.72 27.98 0.98
CA ASP A 458 -2.87 26.55 1.25
C ASP A 458 -2.71 25.74 -0.05
N LEU A 459 -3.35 26.16 -1.14
CA LEU A 459 -3.18 25.50 -2.44
C LEU A 459 -1.72 25.53 -2.90
N ALA A 460 -1.04 26.67 -2.79
CA ALA A 460 0.36 26.80 -3.17
C ALA A 460 1.27 25.89 -2.32
N LEU A 461 0.95 25.70 -1.04
CA LEU A 461 1.63 24.75 -0.16
C LEU A 461 1.40 23.30 -0.62
N LEU A 462 0.16 22.94 -0.98
CA LEU A 462 -0.21 21.55 -1.31
C LEU A 462 0.19 21.14 -2.73
N LEU A 463 0.20 22.05 -3.70
CA LEU A 463 0.35 21.71 -5.11
C LEU A 463 1.58 20.82 -5.42
N PRO A 464 2.79 21.10 -4.90
CA PRO A 464 3.94 20.21 -5.15
C PRO A 464 3.74 18.78 -4.62
N TYR A 465 2.98 18.61 -3.54
CA TYR A 465 2.64 17.30 -2.99
C TYR A 465 1.60 16.58 -3.82
N LEU A 466 0.63 17.31 -4.38
CA LEU A 466 -0.38 16.74 -5.27
C LEU A 466 0.24 16.33 -6.62
N GLU A 467 1.21 17.10 -7.13
CA GLU A 467 1.96 16.77 -8.35
C GLU A 467 2.86 15.54 -8.14
N GLU A 468 3.54 15.44 -7.00
CA GLU A 468 4.32 14.24 -6.67
C GLU A 468 3.40 13.02 -6.48
N ASN A 469 2.23 13.22 -5.88
CA ASN A 469 1.20 12.19 -5.77
C ASN A 469 0.71 11.71 -7.14
N GLU A 470 0.50 12.61 -8.09
CA GLU A 470 0.20 12.27 -9.49
C GLU A 470 1.34 11.45 -10.12
N ARG A 471 2.60 11.87 -9.93
CA ARG A 471 3.75 11.15 -10.47
C ARG A 471 3.86 9.73 -9.92
N LEU A 472 3.65 9.55 -8.63
CA LEU A 472 3.75 8.27 -7.93
C LEU A 472 2.60 7.32 -8.28
N PHE A 473 1.38 7.82 -8.27
CA PHE A 473 0.17 6.97 -8.30
C PHE A 473 -0.65 7.08 -9.59
N GLY A 474 -0.37 8.05 -10.46
CA GLY A 474 -1.13 8.30 -11.67
C GLY A 474 -2.54 8.84 -11.39
N ILE A 475 -2.75 9.50 -10.23
CA ILE A 475 -3.99 10.22 -9.90
C ILE A 475 -3.79 11.67 -10.32
N PRO A 476 -4.41 12.13 -11.43
CA PRO A 476 -4.14 13.47 -11.92
C PRO A 476 -4.56 14.54 -10.92
N VAL A 477 -3.78 15.60 -10.75
CA VAL A 477 -4.15 16.75 -9.91
C VAL A 477 -5.52 17.30 -10.33
N ARG A 478 -5.75 17.39 -11.65
CA ARG A 478 -7.05 17.77 -12.22
C ARG A 478 -8.20 16.85 -11.77
N ARG A 479 -7.96 15.55 -11.63
CA ARG A 479 -8.97 14.59 -11.15
C ARG A 479 -9.35 14.87 -9.70
N LEU A 480 -8.44 15.38 -8.87
CA LEU A 480 -8.73 15.80 -7.51
C LEU A 480 -9.71 16.99 -7.47
N PHE A 481 -9.64 17.90 -8.44
CA PHE A 481 -10.55 19.05 -8.54
C PHE A 481 -11.81 18.77 -9.36
N THR A 482 -11.91 17.61 -9.99
CA THR A 482 -13.10 17.20 -10.75
C THR A 482 -14.09 16.50 -9.81
N VAL A 483 -15.34 16.96 -9.81
CA VAL A 483 -16.46 16.43 -9.01
C VAL A 483 -17.66 16.32 -9.91
N ASP A 484 -18.30 15.14 -9.98
CA ASP A 484 -19.47 14.86 -10.82
C ASP A 484 -19.27 15.26 -12.31
N GLY A 485 -18.04 15.16 -12.80
CA GLY A 485 -17.65 15.49 -14.18
C GLY A 485 -17.26 16.95 -14.43
N GLU A 486 -17.41 17.83 -13.43
CA GLU A 486 -17.07 19.25 -13.53
C GLU A 486 -15.83 19.59 -12.71
N GLU A 487 -14.96 20.42 -13.28
CA GLU A 487 -13.80 20.94 -12.55
C GLU A 487 -14.23 22.10 -11.66
N LEU A 488 -14.02 21.95 -10.35
CA LEU A 488 -14.41 22.93 -9.35
C LEU A 488 -13.21 23.74 -8.86
N PRO A 489 -13.42 24.99 -8.43
CA PRO A 489 -12.40 25.75 -7.71
C PRO A 489 -11.89 25.00 -6.47
N PRO A 490 -10.57 25.01 -6.19
CA PRO A 490 -9.99 24.28 -5.06
C PRO A 490 -10.65 24.58 -3.71
N GLU A 491 -11.09 25.82 -3.46
CA GLU A 491 -11.81 26.24 -2.26
C GLU A 491 -13.20 25.61 -2.09
N ARG A 492 -13.77 25.04 -3.17
CA ARG A 492 -15.01 24.26 -3.13
C ARG A 492 -14.76 22.76 -3.00
N VAL A 493 -13.51 22.33 -3.10
CA VAL A 493 -13.12 20.91 -3.10
C VAL A 493 -12.45 20.52 -1.80
N TYR A 494 -11.53 21.35 -1.30
CA TYR A 494 -10.79 21.10 -0.07
C TYR A 494 -11.30 21.96 1.08
N ARG A 495 -11.39 21.34 2.25
CA ARG A 495 -11.66 22.00 3.52
C ARG A 495 -10.43 21.90 4.41
N LYS A 496 -10.06 23.00 5.05
CA LYS A 496 -8.97 23.06 6.02
C LYS A 496 -9.52 22.88 7.42
N ILE A 497 -8.84 22.09 8.23
CA ILE A 497 -9.08 21.93 9.67
C ILE A 497 -7.80 22.37 10.39
N ARG A 498 -7.97 23.22 11.39
CA ARG A 498 -6.89 23.72 12.25
C ARG A 498 -7.24 23.51 13.72
N PRO A 499 -6.28 23.65 14.66
CA PRO A 499 -6.60 23.54 16.08
C PRO A 499 -7.57 24.66 16.44
N ALA A 500 -8.61 24.33 17.19
CA ALA A 500 -9.48 25.34 17.75
C ALA A 500 -8.66 26.23 18.69
N ALA A 501 -8.94 27.53 18.71
CA ALA A 501 -8.30 28.43 19.66
C ALA A 501 -8.65 28.00 21.09
N HIS A 502 -7.75 27.32 21.78
CA HIS A 502 -7.97 26.97 23.19
C HIS A 502 -7.95 28.25 24.02
N HIS A 503 -9.11 28.64 24.56
CA HIS A 503 -9.25 29.68 25.58
C HIS A 503 -8.40 29.40 26.86
N ALA A 504 -7.87 28.17 27.00
CA ALA A 504 -7.28 27.63 28.22
C ALA A 504 -5.73 27.74 28.35
N LEU A 505 -5.01 28.29 27.37
CA LEU A 505 -3.56 28.57 27.48
C LEU A 505 -3.24 30.07 27.68
N THR A 506 -4.25 30.85 28.07
CA THR A 506 -4.14 32.29 28.29
C THR A 506 -3.29 32.76 29.48
N PRO A 507 -2.84 31.94 30.46
CA PRO A 507 -1.89 32.45 31.46
C PRO A 507 -0.47 32.64 30.91
N GLU A 508 0.06 31.71 30.11
CA GLU A 508 1.44 31.77 29.62
C GLU A 508 1.60 32.72 28.42
N GLU A 509 0.61 32.79 27.51
CA GLU A 509 0.64 33.74 26.39
C GLU A 509 0.50 35.21 26.85
N ALA A 510 -0.15 35.45 28.00
CA ALA A 510 -0.27 36.77 28.60
C ALA A 510 1.04 37.26 29.26
N TRP A 511 1.94 36.34 29.64
CA TRP A 511 3.25 36.69 30.18
C TRP A 511 4.22 37.16 29.08
N VAL A 512 4.22 36.49 27.93
CA VAL A 512 5.12 36.82 26.80
C VAL A 512 4.75 38.17 26.15
N LYS A 513 3.47 38.55 26.15
CA LYS A 513 3.02 39.83 25.56
C LYS A 513 3.23 41.07 26.44
N ARG A 514 3.77 40.94 27.67
CA ARG A 514 4.05 42.09 28.55
C ARG A 514 5.49 42.62 28.50
N GLU A 515 6.37 41.99 27.72
CA GLU A 515 7.75 42.46 27.54
C GLU A 515 8.12 42.70 26.06
N ALA A 516 7.23 43.37 25.31
CA ALA A 516 7.52 43.91 23.98
C ALA A 516 7.28 45.42 23.93
#